data_AF-A0A0L0DN84-F1
#
_entry.id   AF-A0A0L0DN84-F1
#
_cell.length_a   1.000
_cell.length_b   1.000
_cell.length_c   1.000
_cell.angle_alpha   90.00
_cell.angle_beta   90.00
_cell.angle_gamma   90.00
#
_symmetry.space_group_name_H-M   'P 1'
#
loop_
_entity.id
_entity.type
_entity.pdbx_description
1 polymer ?
#
loop_
_entity_poly.entity_id
_entity_poly.type
_entity_poly.pdbx_seq_one_letter_code
_entity_poly.pdbx_strand_id
1 'polypeptide(L)'
;MATLRGDARLAAHFNPVDCDKIVKEGIVRELSSMRLKEEYSFNDPRTTYFVTDKPTNMELSTFTSDEDLPAEFLAVAKAQSKTPKEKYDMPLTEAQEIGWYADEVEPPSSAAMRFSFRSGQSEMSKHANALTTANWSNIRR
;
A
#
# COMPACT_ATOMS: atom_id res chain seq x y z
N MET A 1 -35.42 -20.38 -50.52
CA MET A 1 -35.67 -21.52 -49.63
C MET A 1 -34.60 -22.57 -49.88
N ALA A 2 -33.59 -22.67 -49.02
CA ALA A 2 -32.52 -23.66 -49.16
C ALA A 2 -33.00 -25.00 -48.57
N THR A 3 -33.12 -26.01 -49.43
CA THR A 3 -33.43 -27.38 -49.02
C THR A 3 -32.16 -28.04 -48.47
N LEU A 4 -32.17 -28.41 -47.19
CA LEU A 4 -31.13 -29.22 -46.57
C LEU A 4 -31.15 -30.61 -47.22
N ARG A 5 -30.38 -30.80 -48.30
CA ARG A 5 -30.07 -32.14 -48.83
C ARG A 5 -29.07 -32.79 -47.89
N GLY A 6 -29.57 -33.53 -46.91
CA GLY A 6 -28.74 -34.47 -46.16
C GLY A 6 -28.21 -35.55 -47.11
N ASP A 7 -26.92 -35.86 -47.00
CA ASP A 7 -26.26 -36.88 -47.80
C ASP A 7 -26.94 -38.26 -47.61
N ALA A 8 -27.58 -38.78 -48.66
CA ALA A 8 -28.25 -40.08 -48.67
C ALA A 8 -27.31 -41.25 -48.29
N ARG A 9 -25.99 -41.05 -48.41
CA ARG A 9 -24.94 -42.00 -48.00
C ARG A 9 -24.88 -42.20 -46.48
N LEU A 10 -25.20 -41.17 -45.69
CA LEU A 10 -25.20 -41.25 -44.23
C LEU A 10 -26.42 -42.05 -43.72
N ALA A 11 -27.55 -41.97 -44.42
CA ALA A 11 -28.77 -42.69 -44.05
C ALA A 11 -28.64 -44.23 -44.22
N ALA A 12 -27.83 -44.70 -45.16
CA ALA A 12 -27.62 -46.13 -45.41
C ALA A 12 -26.81 -46.85 -44.30
N HIS A 13 -26.03 -46.09 -43.52
CA HIS A 13 -25.20 -46.59 -42.42
C HIS A 13 -25.72 -46.18 -41.03
N PHE A 14 -26.91 -45.59 -40.98
CA PHE A 14 -27.52 -45.16 -39.72
C PHE A 14 -28.07 -46.37 -38.97
N ASN A 15 -27.35 -46.81 -37.93
CA ASN A 15 -27.84 -47.80 -36.99
C ASN A 15 -28.38 -47.10 -35.73
N PRO A 16 -29.70 -47.06 -35.50
CA PRO A 16 -30.27 -46.38 -34.35
C PRO A 16 -29.78 -46.97 -33.02
N VAL A 17 -29.50 -48.28 -32.98
CA VAL A 17 -29.02 -48.96 -31.78
C VAL A 17 -27.61 -48.47 -31.37
N ASP A 18 -26.76 -48.15 -32.34
CA ASP A 18 -25.42 -47.64 -32.06
C ASP A 18 -25.46 -46.16 -31.69
N CYS A 19 -26.37 -45.38 -32.28
CA CYS A 19 -26.64 -44.02 -31.86
C CYS A 19 -27.13 -43.96 -30.40
N ASP A 20 -28.04 -44.85 -30.01
CA ASP A 20 -28.54 -44.93 -28.64
C ASP A 20 -27.43 -45.28 -27.62
N LYS A 21 -26.47 -46.13 -28.01
CA LYS A 21 -25.29 -46.41 -27.18
C LYS A 21 -24.44 -45.17 -26.96
N ILE A 22 -24.19 -44.38 -28.01
CA ILE A 22 -23.41 -43.13 -27.93
C ILE A 22 -24.11 -42.12 -27.02
N VAL A 23 -25.42 -41.94 -27.19
CA VAL A 23 -26.23 -41.04 -26.36
C VAL A 23 -26.22 -41.48 -24.91
N LYS A 24 -26.40 -42.78 -24.65
CA LYS A 24 -26.34 -43.33 -23.28
C LYS A 24 -24.97 -43.13 -22.65
N GLU A 25 -23.89 -43.36 -23.39
CA GLU A 25 -22.53 -43.12 -22.91
C GLU A 25 -22.27 -41.63 -22.62
N GLY A 26 -22.81 -40.74 -23.45
CA GLY A 26 -22.77 -39.28 -23.24
C GLY A 26 -23.48 -38.87 -21.96
N ILE A 27 -24.72 -39.33 -21.77
CA ILE A 27 -25.51 -39.08 -20.56
C ILE A 27 -24.78 -39.59 -19.30
N VAL A 28 -24.21 -40.79 -19.34
CA VAL A 28 -23.46 -41.35 -18.20
C VAL A 28 -22.22 -40.51 -17.89
N ARG A 29 -21.48 -40.04 -18.90
CA ARG A 29 -20.33 -39.16 -18.71
C ARG A 29 -20.74 -37.81 -18.12
N GLU A 30 -21.78 -37.18 -18.67
CA GLU A 30 -22.30 -35.91 -18.15
C GLU A 30 -22.73 -36.04 -16.69
N LEU A 31 -23.55 -37.05 -16.36
CA LEU A 31 -24.00 -37.30 -14.98
C LEU A 31 -22.82 -37.59 -14.03
N SER A 32 -21.77 -38.29 -14.49
CA SER A 32 -20.58 -38.53 -13.68
C SER A 32 -19.78 -37.25 -13.39
N SER A 33 -19.77 -36.31 -14.34
CA SER A 33 -19.10 -35.01 -14.21
C SER A 33 -19.91 -33.96 -13.44
N MET A 34 -21.22 -34.16 -13.30
CA MET A 34 -22.12 -33.32 -12.50
C MET A 34 -22.02 -33.58 -10.98
N ARG A 35 -21.06 -34.39 -10.52
CA ARG A 35 -20.81 -34.55 -9.10
C ARG A 35 -20.21 -33.26 -8.55
N LEU A 36 -20.99 -32.55 -7.73
CA LEU A 36 -20.48 -31.40 -7.00
C LEU A 36 -19.29 -31.84 -6.15
N LYS A 37 -18.21 -31.06 -6.20
CA LYS A 37 -17.06 -31.26 -5.31
C LYS A 37 -17.52 -30.95 -3.88
N GLU A 38 -17.81 -31.99 -3.11
CA GLU A 38 -18.24 -31.89 -1.70
C GLU A 38 -17.05 -31.57 -0.77
N GLU A 39 -15.82 -31.76 -1.25
CA GLU A 39 -14.59 -31.39 -0.57
C GLU A 39 -14.30 -29.89 -0.75
N TYR A 40 -14.92 -29.08 0.09
CA TYR A 40 -14.55 -27.68 0.26
C TYR A 40 -13.46 -27.60 1.32
N SER A 41 -12.24 -27.23 0.93
CA SER A 41 -11.26 -26.73 1.89
C SER A 41 -11.70 -25.34 2.31
N PHE A 42 -12.42 -25.23 3.43
CA PHE A 42 -12.42 -23.96 4.14
C PHE A 42 -10.97 -23.66 4.51
N ASN A 43 -10.52 -22.43 4.21
CA ASN A 43 -9.24 -21.97 4.72
C ASN A 43 -9.28 -22.18 6.23
N ASP A 44 -8.44 -23.07 6.77
CA ASP A 44 -8.43 -23.39 8.19
C ASP A 44 -8.29 -22.05 8.94
N PRO A 45 -9.22 -21.67 9.85
CA PRO A 45 -9.14 -20.39 10.54
C PRO A 45 -7.85 -20.24 11.35
N ARG A 46 -7.08 -21.32 11.51
CA ARG A 46 -5.74 -21.34 12.12
C ARG A 46 -4.63 -20.86 11.19
N THR A 47 -4.90 -20.73 9.89
CA THR A 47 -4.02 -20.09 8.90
C THR A 47 -4.47 -18.66 8.64
N THR A 48 -4.79 -17.93 9.70
CA THR A 48 -4.70 -16.48 9.66
C THR A 48 -3.22 -16.15 9.46
N TYR A 49 -2.83 -15.89 8.21
CA TYR A 49 -1.68 -15.02 8.00
C TYR A 49 -1.96 -13.79 8.86
N PHE A 50 -1.14 -13.55 9.88
CA PHE A 50 -1.21 -12.31 10.64
C PHE A 50 -1.02 -11.20 9.63
N VAL A 51 -2.12 -10.60 9.17
CA VAL A 51 -2.08 -9.37 8.39
C VAL A 51 -1.68 -8.33 9.41
N THR A 52 -0.37 -8.14 9.56
CA THR A 52 0.15 -7.04 10.35
C THR A 52 -0.43 -5.76 9.78
N ASP A 53 -0.87 -4.87 10.65
CA ASP A 53 -1.39 -3.59 10.23
C ASP A 53 -0.40 -2.86 9.33
N LYS A 54 -0.93 -1.99 8.46
CA LYS A 54 -0.05 -1.14 7.64
C LYS A 54 0.89 -0.38 8.59
N PRO A 55 2.17 -0.19 8.25
CA PRO A 55 3.14 0.48 9.12
C PRO A 55 2.70 1.90 9.51
N THR A 56 1.83 2.52 8.71
CA THR A 56 1.24 3.84 8.96
C THR A 56 0.04 3.82 9.93
N ASN A 57 -0.49 2.65 10.27
CA ASN A 57 -1.62 2.47 11.19
C ASN A 57 -1.17 1.94 12.57
N MET A 58 0.13 1.65 12.75
CA MET A 58 0.67 1.26 14.05
C MET A 58 0.77 2.49 14.95
N GLU A 59 0.23 2.39 16.17
CA GLU A 59 0.42 3.43 17.17
C GLU A 59 1.89 3.51 17.57
N LEU A 60 2.41 4.73 17.74
CA LEU A 60 3.83 4.95 18.05
C LEU A 60 4.28 4.25 19.36
N SER A 61 3.32 3.93 20.24
CA SER A 61 3.48 3.16 21.48
C SER A 61 3.83 1.67 21.27
N THR A 62 3.57 1.12 20.08
CA THR A 62 3.94 -0.26 19.71
C THR A 62 5.32 -0.39 19.09
N PHE A 63 5.98 0.72 18.75
CA PHE A 63 7.42 0.67 18.48
C PHE A 63 8.12 0.44 19.81
N THR A 64 8.82 -0.70 19.89
CA THR A 64 9.69 -1.09 21.01
C THR A 64 10.42 0.13 21.54
N SER A 65 10.28 0.40 22.84
CA SER A 65 11.06 1.43 23.52
C SER A 65 12.55 1.18 23.22
N ASP A 66 13.35 2.25 23.13
CA ASP A 66 14.79 2.13 22.86
C ASP A 66 15.50 1.12 23.79
N GLU A 67 14.92 0.82 24.96
CA GLU A 67 15.36 -0.17 25.94
C GLU A 67 15.34 -1.63 25.44
N ASP A 68 14.50 -2.00 24.48
CA ASP A 68 14.33 -3.39 24.01
C ASP A 68 15.24 -3.76 22.82
N LEU A 69 15.97 -2.79 22.27
CA LEU A 69 16.85 -3.00 21.11
C LEU A 69 18.23 -3.51 21.55
N PRO A 70 18.87 -4.40 20.76
CA PRO A 70 20.24 -4.83 21.05
C PRO A 70 21.18 -3.62 21.18
N ALA A 71 22.04 -3.65 22.21
CA ALA A 71 22.94 -2.52 22.51
C ALA A 71 23.83 -2.12 21.31
N GLU A 72 24.20 -3.08 20.46
CA GLU A 72 24.93 -2.84 19.22
C GLU A 72 24.14 -1.97 18.23
N PHE A 73 22.84 -2.23 18.09
CA PHE A 73 21.97 -1.46 17.20
C PHE A 73 21.80 -0.02 17.71
N LEU A 74 21.60 0.16 19.02
CA LEU A 74 21.51 1.48 19.62
C LEU A 74 22.81 2.27 19.46
N ALA A 75 23.96 1.63 19.57
CA ALA A 75 25.26 2.27 19.36
C ALA A 75 25.42 2.76 17.91
N VAL A 76 25.02 1.94 16.92
CA VAL A 76 25.06 2.31 15.50
C VAL A 76 24.08 3.44 15.19
N ALA A 77 22.84 3.34 15.67
CA ALA A 77 21.82 4.36 15.48
C ALA A 77 22.25 5.71 16.07
N LYS A 78 22.80 5.69 17.30
CA LYS A 78 23.37 6.89 17.94
C LYS A 78 24.56 7.45 17.16
N ALA A 79 25.43 6.60 16.63
CA ALA A 79 26.54 7.06 15.80
C ALA A 79 26.03 7.73 14.51
N GLN A 80 24.95 7.22 13.91
CA GLN A 80 24.36 7.78 12.70
C GLN A 80 23.55 9.06 12.95
N SER A 81 22.93 9.24 14.12
CA SER A 81 22.16 10.44 14.45
C SER A 81 23.01 11.66 14.79
N LYS A 82 24.30 11.48 15.12
CA LYS A 82 25.23 12.59 15.39
C LYS A 82 25.28 13.58 14.22
N THR A 83 25.40 14.86 14.57
CA THR A 83 25.52 15.94 13.58
C THR A 83 26.86 15.85 12.84
N PRO A 84 26.98 16.42 11.62
CA PRO A 84 28.24 16.38 10.87
C PRO A 84 29.46 16.92 11.63
N LYS A 85 29.28 17.96 12.45
CA LYS A 85 30.34 18.54 13.32
C LYS A 85 30.83 17.60 14.41
N GLU A 86 29.94 16.77 14.94
CA GLU A 86 30.30 15.77 15.96
C GLU A 86 31.02 14.56 15.35
N LYS A 87 30.88 14.37 14.03
CA LYS A 87 31.47 13.24 13.30
C LYS A 87 32.82 13.59 12.67
N TYR A 88 33.00 14.83 12.22
CA TYR A 88 34.15 15.25 11.42
C TYR A 88 34.67 16.61 11.90
N ASP A 89 35.99 16.76 11.92
CA ASP A 89 36.65 18.02 12.30
C ASP A 89 36.46 19.12 11.25
N MET A 90 36.20 18.73 9.98
CA MET A 90 36.06 19.62 8.84
C MET A 90 34.93 19.13 7.92
N PRO A 91 34.27 20.02 7.14
CA PRO A 91 33.25 19.60 6.17
C PRO A 91 33.89 18.73 5.08
N LEU A 92 33.26 17.59 4.77
CA LEU A 92 33.74 16.67 3.74
C LEU A 92 33.10 16.92 2.38
N THR A 93 31.94 17.57 2.35
CA THR A 93 31.17 17.84 1.12
C THR A 93 30.77 19.30 1.03
N GLU A 94 30.57 19.80 -0.19
CA GLU A 94 30.13 21.18 -0.45
C GLU A 94 28.79 21.49 0.26
N ALA A 95 27.88 20.51 0.31
CA ALA A 95 26.61 20.65 1.01
C ALA A 95 26.81 20.85 2.53
N GLN A 96 27.80 20.18 3.13
CA GLN A 96 28.15 20.38 4.53
C GLN A 96 28.81 21.74 4.75
N GLU A 97 29.65 22.21 3.81
CA GLU A 97 30.33 23.50 3.89
C GLU A 97 29.32 24.66 4.03
N ILE A 98 28.25 24.65 3.23
CA ILE A 98 27.20 25.70 3.25
C ILE A 98 26.57 25.85 4.64
N GLY A 99 26.28 24.73 5.31
CA GLY A 99 25.63 24.69 6.61
C GLY A 99 26.59 24.63 7.80
N TRP A 100 27.90 24.60 7.56
CA TRP A 100 28.87 24.25 8.60
C TRP A 100 28.89 25.26 9.75
N TYR A 101 28.69 26.55 9.48
CA TYR A 101 28.71 27.59 10.54
C TYR A 101 27.30 28.08 10.91
N ALA A 102 26.25 27.37 10.54
CA ALA A 102 24.87 27.81 10.78
C ALA A 102 24.51 27.98 12.27
N ASP A 103 25.06 27.14 13.14
CA ASP A 103 24.79 27.20 14.59
C ASP A 103 25.43 28.41 15.29
N GLU A 104 26.45 29.02 14.67
CA GLU A 104 27.16 30.19 15.21
C GLU A 104 26.46 31.50 14.85
N VAL A 105 25.43 31.45 14.01
CA VAL A 105 24.64 32.62 13.65
C VAL A 105 23.80 33.00 14.87
N GLU A 106 24.26 34.03 15.59
CA GLU A 106 23.51 34.60 16.71
C GLU A 106 22.08 34.95 16.26
N PRO A 107 21.08 34.75 17.14
CA PRO A 107 19.73 35.19 16.83
C PRO A 107 19.76 36.69 16.51
N PRO A 108 18.96 37.15 15.54
CA PRO A 108 19.02 38.53 15.06
C PRO A 108 18.85 39.49 16.24
N SER A 109 19.84 40.36 16.43
CA SER A 109 19.81 41.38 17.49
C SER A 109 18.55 42.24 17.37
N SER A 110 18.11 42.87 18.46
CA SER A 110 16.95 43.77 18.45
C SER A 110 17.08 44.87 17.38
N ALA A 111 18.30 45.30 17.07
CA ALA A 111 18.58 46.24 15.97
C ALA A 111 18.33 45.65 14.57
N ALA A 112 18.70 44.38 14.34
CA ALA A 112 18.41 43.68 13.08
C ALA A 112 16.91 43.39 12.92
N MET A 113 16.19 43.17 14.02
CA MET A 113 14.75 42.95 14.00
C MET A 113 13.96 44.21 13.61
N ARG A 114 14.49 45.41 13.86
CA ARG A 114 13.88 46.69 13.42
C ARG A 114 13.73 46.81 11.91
N PHE A 115 14.64 46.18 11.14
CA PHE A 115 14.60 46.17 9.68
C PHE A 115 14.04 44.85 9.11
N SER A 116 13.48 43.98 9.96
CA SER A 116 12.85 42.74 9.51
C SER A 116 11.37 42.97 9.17
N PHE A 117 11.02 42.90 7.89
CA PHE A 117 9.64 43.00 7.41
C PHE A 117 9.03 41.60 7.19
N ARG A 118 8.96 40.80 8.27
CA ARG A 118 8.30 39.48 8.19
C ARG A 118 6.79 39.67 8.12
N SER A 119 6.15 39.12 7.10
CA SER A 119 4.69 39.05 7.05
C SER A 119 4.20 38.03 8.08
N GLY A 120 3.50 38.50 9.11
CA GLY A 120 2.80 37.66 10.07
C GLY A 120 1.37 37.38 9.62
N GLN A 121 0.82 36.23 10.03
CA GLN A 121 -0.60 35.97 9.89
C GLN A 121 -1.37 36.78 10.94
N SER A 122 -2.26 37.67 10.52
CA SER A 122 -3.22 38.32 11.42
C SER A 122 -4.31 37.34 11.86
N GLU A 123 -4.96 37.62 12.99
CA GLU A 123 -6.11 36.83 13.45
C GLU A 123 -7.21 36.72 12.38
N MET A 124 -7.42 37.78 11.60
CA MET A 124 -8.33 37.77 10.46
C MET A 124 -7.91 36.77 9.38
N SER A 125 -6.62 36.72 9.04
CA SER A 125 -6.08 35.79 8.05
C SER A 125 -6.19 34.33 8.54
N LYS A 126 -5.90 34.09 9.82
CA LYS A 126 -6.05 32.77 10.46
C LYS A 126 -7.51 32.30 10.43
N HIS A 127 -8.44 33.17 10.81
CA HIS A 127 -9.87 32.86 10.81
C HIS A 127 -10.41 32.61 9.39
N ALA A 128 -9.99 33.42 8.41
CA ALA A 128 -10.36 33.22 7.01
C ALA A 128 -9.89 31.85 6.49
N ASN A 129 -8.67 31.43 6.82
CA ASN A 129 -8.14 30.11 6.45
C ASN A 129 -8.87 28.96 7.16
N ALA A 130 -9.29 29.14 8.41
CA ALA A 130 -10.08 28.14 9.12
C ALA A 130 -11.46 27.94 8.47
N LEU A 131 -12.11 29.03 8.04
CA LEU A 131 -13.40 28.97 7.34
C LEU A 131 -13.29 28.32 5.96
N THR A 132 -12.21 28.60 5.21
CA THR A 132 -12.00 27.97 3.90
C THR A 132 -11.71 26.48 4.04
N THR A 133 -10.83 26.08 4.95
CA THR A 133 -10.51 24.66 5.18
C THR A 133 -11.72 23.85 5.65
N ALA A 134 -12.55 24.40 6.57
CA ALA A 134 -13.78 23.76 7.03
C ALA A 134 -14.83 23.60 5.92
N ASN A 135 -14.94 24.57 5.00
CA ASN A 135 -15.84 24.46 3.85
C ASN A 135 -15.38 23.38 2.87
N TRP A 136 -14.08 23.25 2.63
CA TRP A 136 -13.54 22.24 1.72
C TRP A 136 -13.70 20.81 2.26
N SER A 137 -13.63 20.60 3.58
CA SER A 137 -13.91 19.30 4.18
C SER A 137 -15.39 18.90 4.09
N ASN A 138 -16.31 19.87 4.11
CA ASN A 138 -17.74 19.62 4.00
C ASN A 138 -18.21 19.31 2.56
N ILE A 139 -17.48 19.77 1.54
CA ILE A 139 -17.80 19.53 0.12
C ILE A 139 -17.32 18.13 -0.35
N ARG A 140 -16.36 17.51 0.33
CA ARG A 140 -15.82 16.18 -0.01
C ARG A 140 -16.45 15.01 0.76
N ARG A 141 -17.49 15.25 1.54
CA ARG A 141 -18.34 14.22 2.15
C ARG A 141 -19.56 13.98 1.29
#